data_AF-G1PQ74-F1
#
_entry.id   AF-G1PQ74-F1
#
_cell.length_a   1.000
_cell.length_b   1.000
_cell.length_c   1.000
_cell.angle_alpha   90.00
_cell.angle_beta   90.00
_cell.angle_gamma   90.00
#
_symmetry.space_group_name_H-M   'P 1'
#
loop_
_entity.id
_entity.type
_entity.pdbx_description
1 polymer ?
#
loop_
_entity_poly.entity_id
_entity_poly.type
_entity_poly.pdbx_seq_one_letter_code
_entity_poly.pdbx_strand_id
1 'polypeptide(L)' 'MTRLLGAVHRVALAAVRCGSRGLGMFYAVRRGRKAGVFLTWNECRAQVDRFPAARFKKFATEEEAWAFVRNSGSP' A
#
# COMPACT_ATOMS: atom_id res chain seq x y z
N MET A 1 -33.49 -3.73 -48.04
CA MET A 1 -33.86 -3.74 -46.61
C MET A 1 -33.43 -5.06 -46.00
N THR A 2 -32.67 -5.05 -44.88
CA THR A 2 -32.08 -6.28 -44.24
C THR A 2 -31.08 -7.03 -45.17
N ARG A 3 -30.11 -7.86 -44.76
CA ARG A 3 -29.43 -8.27 -43.49
C ARG A 3 -27.90 -8.23 -43.80
N LEU A 4 -26.91 -8.41 -42.90
CA LEU A 4 -26.81 -8.63 -41.46
C LEU A 4 -26.18 -7.35 -40.79
N LEU A 5 -25.62 -7.24 -39.57
CA LEU A 5 -25.08 -8.12 -38.51
C LEU A 5 -23.70 -8.78 -38.78
N GLY A 6 -22.59 -8.02 -38.62
CA GLY A 6 -21.20 -8.50 -38.69
C GLY A 6 -20.29 -7.88 -37.63
N ALA A 7 -19.12 -8.49 -37.40
CA ALA A 7 -18.09 -8.15 -36.40
C ALA A 7 -17.71 -6.63 -36.36
N VAL A 8 -17.25 -6.05 -35.26
CA VAL A 8 -16.31 -6.61 -34.25
C VAL A 8 -16.69 -6.36 -32.79
N HIS A 9 -16.31 -7.28 -31.92
CA HIS A 9 -16.66 -7.26 -30.50
C HIS A 9 -15.39 -7.11 -29.62
N ARG A 10 -15.32 -6.00 -28.88
CA ARG A 10 -14.48 -5.77 -27.67
C ARG A 10 -12.96 -5.58 -27.85
N VAL A 11 -12.35 -5.17 -26.73
CA VAL A 11 -10.92 -5.19 -26.36
C VAL A 11 -9.99 -4.16 -27.03
N ALA A 12 -10.06 -2.92 -26.53
CA ALA A 12 -8.88 -2.08 -26.37
C ALA A 12 -8.71 -1.75 -24.87
N LEU A 13 -8.40 -2.76 -24.05
CA LEU A 13 -8.20 -2.58 -22.61
C LEU A 13 -6.81 -1.98 -22.35
N ALA A 14 -6.70 -0.65 -22.42
CA ALA A 14 -5.45 0.08 -22.30
C ALA A 14 -4.70 -0.26 -21.00
N ALA A 15 -3.53 -0.89 -21.13
CA ALA A 15 -2.88 -1.62 -20.03
C ALA A 15 -2.01 -0.71 -19.14
N VAL A 16 -2.62 0.05 -18.23
CA VAL A 16 -1.89 0.71 -17.13
C VAL A 16 -1.81 -0.23 -15.92
N ARG A 17 -1.05 -1.32 -16.05
CA ARG A 17 -0.62 -2.18 -14.92
C ARG A 17 0.84 -1.93 -14.53
N CYS A 18 1.24 -0.66 -14.44
CA CYS A 18 2.46 -0.28 -13.71
C CYS A 18 2.17 -0.28 -12.19
N GLY A 19 1.89 -1.46 -11.65
CA GLY A 19 1.88 -1.72 -10.21
C GLY A 19 3.18 -2.41 -9.84
N SER A 20 4.04 -1.72 -9.09
CA SER A 20 5.44 -2.09 -8.86
C SER A 20 5.63 -3.55 -8.45
N ARG A 21 6.35 -4.32 -9.29
CA ARG A 21 6.73 -5.71 -8.97
C ARG A 21 7.95 -5.70 -8.04
N GLY A 22 7.78 -6.16 -6.80
CA GLY A 22 8.87 -6.78 -6.04
C GLY A 22 9.86 -5.87 -5.30
N LEU A 23 9.61 -4.56 -5.14
CA LEU A 23 10.33 -3.78 -4.13
C LEU A 23 9.66 -3.96 -2.76
N GLY A 24 10.45 -4.29 -1.73
CA GLY A 24 9.98 -4.43 -0.36
C GLY A 24 9.37 -3.14 0.17
N MET A 25 8.23 -3.24 0.84
CA MET A 25 7.45 -2.08 1.30
C MET A 25 7.73 -1.86 2.80
N PHE A 26 8.16 -0.66 3.16
CA PHE A 26 8.52 -0.33 4.54
C PHE A 26 7.27 0.04 5.35
N TYR A 27 7.00 -0.69 6.42
CA TYR A 27 5.83 -0.49 7.27
C TYR A 27 6.21 0.31 8.53
N ALA A 28 5.94 1.61 8.51
CA ALA A 28 6.18 2.49 9.64
C ALA A 28 5.02 2.44 10.65
N VAL A 29 5.30 2.13 11.91
CA VAL A 29 4.36 2.21 13.03
C VAL A 29 4.77 3.39 13.93
N ARG A 30 3.95 4.45 13.99
CA ARG A 30 4.13 5.58 14.91
C ARG A 30 3.44 5.33 16.26
N ARG A 31 2.28 4.64 16.25
CA ARG A 31 1.54 4.28 17.46
C ARG A 31 1.06 2.83 17.39
N GLY A 32 1.44 2.04 18.37
CA GLY A 32 1.23 0.60 18.48
C GLY A 32 1.96 0.07 19.72
N ARG A 33 2.04 -1.25 19.90
CA ARG A 33 2.76 -1.90 21.02
C ARG A 33 4.26 -1.61 20.99
N LYS A 34 4.84 -1.48 19.79
CA LYS A 34 6.18 -0.93 19.53
C LYS A 34 6.09 0.02 18.34
N ALA A 35 6.77 1.15 18.42
CA ALA A 35 6.96 2.07 17.30
C ALA A 35 8.29 1.74 16.59
N GLY A 36 8.36 2.00 15.28
CA GLY A 36 9.52 1.65 14.44
C GLY A 36 9.13 1.36 13.00
N VAL A 37 10.12 0.97 12.19
CA VAL A 37 9.94 0.53 10.80
C VAL A 37 10.10 -0.98 10.73
N PHE A 38 9.20 -1.65 10.00
CA PHE A 38 9.20 -3.10 9.80
C PHE A 38 9.24 -3.44 8.30
N LEU A 39 9.92 -4.52 7.94
CA LEU A 39 10.00 -4.99 6.55
C LEU A 39 8.81 -5.89 6.19
N THR A 40 8.13 -6.48 7.17
CA THR A 40 7.00 -7.39 6.93
C THR A 40 5.68 -6.86 7.51
N TRP A 41 4.58 -7.24 6.84
CA TRP A 41 3.24 -7.00 7.35
C TRP A 41 2.97 -7.73 8.67
N ASN A 42 3.54 -8.92 8.89
CA ASN A 42 3.28 -9.72 10.10
C ASN A 42 3.83 -9.04 11.36
N GLU A 43 5.06 -8.50 11.31
CA GLU A 43 5.67 -7.78 12.43
C GLU A 43 4.91 -6.47 12.74
N CYS A 44 4.59 -5.69 11.69
CA CYS A 44 3.78 -4.48 11.79
C CYS A 44 2.42 -4.79 12.41
N ARG A 45 1.71 -5.79 11.88
CA ARG A 45 0.41 -6.25 12.39
C ARG A 45 0.50 -6.64 13.85
N ALA A 46 1.53 -7.36 14.29
CA ALA A 46 1.71 -7.72 15.70
C ALA A 46 1.80 -6.49 16.63
N GLN A 47 2.20 -5.31 16.14
CA GLN A 47 2.21 -4.06 16.92
C GLN A 47 0.88 -3.29 16.88
N VAL A 48 0.09 -3.41 15.81
CA VAL A 48 -1.12 -2.58 15.61
C VAL A 48 -2.45 -3.32 15.81
N ASP A 49 -2.46 -4.65 15.67
CA ASP A 49 -3.65 -5.48 15.84
C ASP A 49 -4.15 -5.39 17.29
N ARG A 50 -5.45 -5.06 17.45
CA ARG A 50 -6.12 -4.77 18.74
C ARG A 50 -5.50 -3.64 19.57
N PHE A 51 -4.68 -2.75 19.00
CA PHE A 51 -4.13 -1.60 19.72
C PHE A 51 -5.00 -0.33 19.53
N PRO A 52 -5.45 0.34 20.61
CA PRO A 52 -6.35 1.49 20.51
C PRO A 52 -5.66 2.71 19.89
N ALA A 53 -6.31 3.30 18.89
CA ALA A 53 -5.79 4.41 18.09
C ALA A 53 -4.38 4.13 17.50
N ALA A 54 -4.14 2.90 17.03
CA ALA A 54 -2.93 2.56 16.29
C ALA A 54 -2.74 3.46 15.06
N ARG A 55 -1.50 3.86 14.78
CA ARG A 55 -1.14 4.72 13.65
C ARG A 55 0.06 4.14 12.92
N PHE A 56 -0.17 3.64 11.71
CA PHE A 56 0.83 3.06 10.83
C PHE A 56 0.61 3.49 9.38
N LYS A 57 1.67 3.47 8.57
CA LYS A 57 1.63 3.76 7.13
C LYS A 57 2.73 2.98 6.41
N LYS A 58 2.47 2.59 5.16
CA LYS A 58 3.47 1.95 4.28
C LYS A 58 4.16 2.99 3.38
N PHE A 59 5.44 2.81 3.12
CA PHE A 59 6.30 3.68 2.33
C PHE A 59 7.13 2.88 1.32
N ALA A 60 7.69 3.57 0.32
CA ALA A 60 8.57 2.97 -0.68
C ALA A 60 10.04 2.93 -0.23
N THR A 61 10.42 3.76 0.75
CA THR A 61 11.79 3.86 1.28
C THR A 61 11.81 3.82 2.80
N GLU A 62 12.99 3.55 3.36
CA GLU A 62 13.20 3.48 4.82
C GLU A 62 13.24 4.88 5.44
N GLU A 63 13.76 5.88 4.73
CA GLU A 63 13.91 7.26 5.22
C GLU A 63 12.55 7.92 5.43
N GLU A 64 11.61 7.73 4.50
CA GLU A 64 10.22 8.17 4.63
C GLU A 64 9.53 7.47 5.82
N ALA A 65 9.80 6.19 6.01
CA ALA A 65 9.25 5.40 7.09
C ALA A 65 9.73 5.90 8.46
N TRP A 66 11.04 6.11 8.64
CA TRP A 66 11.60 6.71 9.86
C TRP A 66 11.22 8.18 10.03
N ALA A 67 11.02 8.94 8.95
CA ALA A 67 10.46 10.28 9.03
C ALA A 67 9.02 10.24 9.57
N PHE A 68 8.18 9.29 9.16
CA PHE A 68 6.82 9.13 9.69
C PHE A 68 6.79 8.66 11.15
N VAL A 69 7.70 7.79 11.59
CA VAL A 69 7.81 7.39 13.01
C VAL A 69 8.20 8.59 13.88
N ARG A 70 9.17 9.39 13.44
CA ARG A 70 9.67 10.56 14.20
C ARG A 70 8.75 11.77 14.13
N ASN A 71 8.04 11.98 13.02
CA ASN A 71 7.14 13.12 12.83
C ASN A 71 5.80 12.87 13.52
N SER A 72 5.56 13.60 14.62
CA SER A 72 4.31 13.59 15.38
C SER A 72 3.13 14.28 14.68
N GLY A 73 3.41 15.18 13.72
CA GLY A 73 2.47 16.17 13.20
C GLY A 73 1.68 15.82 11.93
N SER A 74 1.77 14.60 11.40
CA SER A 74 0.82 14.18 10.36
C SER A 74 -0.53 13.79 10.99
N PRO A 75 -1.65 14.43 10.56
CA PRO A 75 -2.97 14.32 11.19
C PRO A 75 -3.59 12.94 11.03
#